data_AF-A0A9E0YD19-F1
#
_entry.id   AF-A0A9E0YD19-F1
#
_cell.length_a   1.000
_cell.length_b   1.000
_cell.length_c   1.000
_cell.angle_alpha   90.00
_cell.angle_beta   90.00
_cell.angle_gamma   90.00
#
_symmetry.space_group_name_H-M   'P 1'
#
loop_
_entity.id
_entity.type
_entity.pdbx_description
1 polymer ?
#
loop_
_entity_poly.entity_id
_entity_poly.type
_entity_poly.pdbx_seq_one_letter_code
_entity_poly.pdbx_strand_id
1 'polypeptide(L)'
;MDAGKIGLIESIVKDYAVVIKAMLLPSLLIAFTVGCALRILVYYTVKRNEWFAIEFEKRMKKFIESDVPTDKHSFYVTVKRLMEKTYYELFEVRAIMRRRKLDYVMAPGDRLFLIQAGSAFLVKDTLRQIRFLRYGGERPRFVEISKTVFQNNPCFNRVFGIFPAAPLNDMLNVLPGLFIVGGIFGTFMGIMKALPELTGMDLTNTEVTKATMDGFLTRLSFSMAASAVGIFLSVVMTMLNTFLNPERIFVEVVNRFEYSLEFLWQRCDMNTVPEDIPHFDENRDAIEALAEYSVAQEIAKHHQRVEKLTETKPVSDAVHQTAQQMMLNKMAASGATLPKSGVPTPPPPKRDDGTGGQAA
;
A
#
# COMPACT_ATOMS: atom_id res chain seq x y z
N MET A 1 -61.21 0.18 18.10
CA MET A 1 -59.96 -0.55 17.78
C MET A 1 -60.16 -2.00 18.16
N ASP A 2 -60.04 -2.91 17.19
CA ASP A 2 -60.37 -4.33 17.37
C ASP A 2 -59.38 -4.98 18.36
N ALA A 3 -59.91 -5.64 19.39
CA ALA A 3 -59.11 -6.35 20.38
C ALA A 3 -58.12 -7.36 19.76
N GLY A 4 -58.45 -7.91 18.59
CA GLY A 4 -57.55 -8.81 17.84
C GLY A 4 -56.29 -8.13 17.27
N LYS A 5 -56.33 -6.83 16.95
CA LYS A 5 -55.15 -6.11 16.44
C LYS A 5 -54.14 -5.82 17.55
N ILE A 6 -54.61 -5.58 18.77
CA ILE A 6 -53.76 -5.33 19.95
C ILE A 6 -52.99 -6.61 20.31
N GLY A 7 -53.66 -7.76 20.34
CA GLY A 7 -53.00 -9.05 20.63
C GLY A 7 -51.93 -9.44 19.61
N LEU A 8 -52.15 -9.14 18.32
CA LEU A 8 -51.16 -9.41 17.27
C LEU A 8 -49.89 -8.55 17.42
N ILE A 9 -50.05 -7.27 17.77
CA ILE A 9 -48.91 -6.37 18.03
C ILE A 9 -48.12 -6.84 19.25
N GLU A 10 -48.78 -7.22 20.34
CA GLU A 10 -48.10 -7.73 21.53
C GLU A 10 -47.30 -9.00 21.28
N SER A 11 -47.84 -9.93 20.49
CA SER A 11 -47.13 -11.16 20.12
C SER A 11 -45.87 -10.85 19.33
N ILE A 12 -45.97 -9.99 18.32
CA ILE A 12 -44.82 -9.58 17.49
C ILE A 12 -43.75 -8.92 18.36
N VAL A 13 -44.14 -8.00 19.25
CA VAL A 13 -43.20 -7.30 20.13
C VAL A 13 -42.48 -8.29 21.06
N LYS A 14 -43.19 -9.28 21.62
CA LYS A 14 -42.59 -10.31 22.48
C LYS A 14 -41.60 -11.19 21.72
N ASP A 15 -41.95 -11.66 20.53
CA ASP A 15 -41.05 -12.49 19.72
C ASP A 15 -39.79 -11.72 19.32
N TYR A 16 -39.96 -10.47 18.89
CA TYR A 16 -38.85 -9.59 18.52
C TYR A 16 -37.94 -9.31 19.73
N ALA A 17 -38.50 -9.12 20.92
CA ALA A 17 -37.74 -8.89 22.14
C ALA A 17 -36.84 -10.07 22.52
N VAL A 18 -37.30 -11.31 22.31
CA VAL A 18 -36.51 -12.51 22.57
C VAL A 18 -35.32 -12.60 21.60
N VAL A 19 -35.55 -12.36 20.31
CA VAL A 19 -34.51 -12.40 19.28
C VAL A 19 -33.47 -11.30 19.50
N ILE A 20 -33.91 -10.06 19.74
CA ILE A 20 -33.01 -8.94 20.02
C ILE A 20 -32.14 -9.27 21.23
N LYS A 21 -32.71 -9.76 22.34
CA LYS A 21 -31.92 -10.06 23.54
C LYS A 21 -30.81 -11.08 23.27
N ALA A 22 -31.10 -12.12 22.49
CA ALA A 22 -30.12 -13.14 22.14
C ALA A 22 -29.01 -12.60 21.21
N MET A 23 -29.35 -11.67 20.32
CA MET A 23 -28.45 -11.14 19.31
C MET A 23 -27.72 -9.85 19.73
N LEU A 24 -28.17 -9.16 20.77
CA LEU A 24 -27.65 -7.84 21.16
C LEU A 24 -26.16 -7.91 21.51
N LEU A 25 -25.75 -8.79 22.43
CA LEU A 25 -24.35 -8.88 22.84
C LEU A 25 -23.42 -9.35 21.70
N PRO A 26 -23.74 -10.43 20.95
CA PRO A 26 -22.97 -10.79 19.75
C PRO A 26 -22.89 -9.66 18.72
N SER A 27 -23.99 -8.94 18.48
CA SER A 27 -24.01 -7.84 17.51
C SER A 27 -23.13 -6.66 17.94
N LEU A 28 -23.10 -6.31 19.23
CA LEU A 28 -22.21 -5.29 19.78
C LEU A 28 -20.74 -5.69 19.60
N LEU A 29 -20.40 -6.95 19.87
CA LEU A 29 -19.04 -7.47 19.69
C LEU A 29 -18.62 -7.50 18.21
N ILE A 30 -19.50 -7.94 17.32
CA ILE A 30 -19.25 -7.93 15.87
C ILE A 30 -19.06 -6.49 15.38
N ALA A 31 -19.98 -5.59 15.72
CA ALA A 31 -19.88 -4.18 15.34
C ALA A 31 -18.59 -3.54 15.89
N PHE A 32 -18.17 -3.88 17.10
CA PHE A 32 -16.90 -3.44 17.68
C PHE A 32 -15.69 -3.97 16.91
N THR A 33 -15.64 -5.28 16.60
CA THR A 33 -14.52 -5.86 15.85
C THR A 33 -14.43 -5.28 14.43
N VAL A 34 -15.56 -5.11 13.75
CA VAL A 34 -15.63 -4.47 12.43
C VAL A 34 -15.22 -3.00 12.51
N GLY A 35 -15.71 -2.26 13.51
CA GLY A 35 -15.32 -0.87 13.77
C GLY A 35 -13.82 -0.71 14.01
N CYS A 36 -13.23 -1.57 14.84
CA CYS A 36 -11.79 -1.62 15.06
C CYS A 36 -11.01 -1.89 13.76
N ALA A 37 -11.42 -2.91 13.00
CA ALA A 37 -10.77 -3.28 11.75
C ALA A 37 -10.83 -2.14 10.72
N LEU A 38 -11.99 -1.51 10.55
CA LEU A 38 -12.17 -0.35 9.67
C LEU A 38 -11.33 0.84 10.13
N ARG A 39 -11.25 1.12 11.44
CA ARG A 39 -10.45 2.22 11.97
C ARG A 39 -8.96 2.02 11.70
N ILE A 40 -8.46 0.81 11.97
CA ILE A 40 -7.07 0.43 11.70
C ILE A 40 -6.76 0.55 10.21
N LEU A 41 -7.68 0.11 9.35
CA LEU A 41 -7.54 0.19 7.91
C LEU A 41 -7.45 1.65 7.43
N VAL A 42 -8.38 2.51 7.84
CA VAL A 42 -8.38 3.94 7.47
C VAL A 42 -7.06 4.58 7.92
N TYR A 43 -6.65 4.31 9.16
CA TYR A 43 -5.38 4.80 9.69
C TYR A 43 -4.18 4.36 8.85
N TYR A 44 -4.08 3.07 8.51
CA TYR A 44 -3.00 2.57 7.68
C TYR A 44 -3.00 3.17 6.27
N THR A 45 -4.18 3.40 5.69
CA THR A 45 -4.30 4.03 4.37
C THR A 45 -3.69 5.43 4.38
N VAL A 46 -4.03 6.26 5.38
CA VAL A 46 -3.47 7.61 5.50
C VAL A 46 -1.99 7.59 5.89
N LYS A 47 -1.57 6.66 6.76
CA LYS A 47 -0.15 6.48 7.13
C LYS A 47 0.73 6.14 5.92
N ARG A 48 0.19 5.44 4.93
CA ARG A 48 0.93 5.16 3.68
C ARG A 48 1.16 6.41 2.84
N ASN A 49 0.22 7.34 2.83
CA ASN A 49 0.38 8.64 2.16
C ASN A 49 1.47 9.47 2.82
N GLU A 50 1.47 9.49 4.15
CA GLU A 50 2.50 10.16 4.93
C GLU A 50 3.87 9.63 4.53
N TRP A 51 4.02 8.31 4.48
CA TRP A 51 5.28 7.67 4.13
C TRP A 51 5.81 8.11 2.75
N PHE A 52 4.94 8.25 1.73
CA PHE A 52 5.34 8.82 0.43
C PHE A 52 5.86 10.25 0.58
N ALA A 53 5.16 11.10 1.34
CA ALA A 53 5.59 12.49 1.57
C ALA A 53 6.92 12.58 2.33
N ILE A 54 7.16 11.72 3.33
CA ILE A 54 8.48 11.66 4.03
C ILE A 54 9.59 11.31 3.04
N GLU A 55 9.33 10.35 2.17
CA GLU A 55 10.32 9.86 1.21
C GLU A 55 10.61 10.89 0.12
N PHE A 56 9.61 11.65 -0.31
CA PHE A 56 9.79 12.81 -1.17
C PHE A 56 10.62 13.89 -0.47
N GLU A 57 10.29 14.25 0.77
CA GLU A 57 11.02 15.26 1.57
C GLU A 57 12.50 14.87 1.73
N LYS A 58 12.80 13.61 2.07
CA LYS A 58 14.19 13.12 2.18
C LYS A 58 14.98 13.32 0.90
N ARG A 59 14.37 13.03 -0.26
CA ARG A 59 15.01 13.17 -1.57
C ARG A 59 15.20 14.62 -1.95
N MET A 60 14.23 15.46 -1.63
CA MET A 60 14.34 16.90 -1.75
C MET A 60 15.51 17.45 -0.92
N LYS A 61 15.64 17.04 0.36
CA LYS A 61 16.76 17.46 1.23
C LYS A 61 18.10 17.03 0.64
N LYS A 62 18.20 15.76 0.24
CA LYS A 62 19.42 15.22 -0.39
C LYS A 62 19.77 15.96 -1.68
N PHE A 63 18.77 16.27 -2.51
CA PHE A 63 18.97 17.05 -3.73
C PHE A 63 19.59 18.41 -3.39
N ILE A 64 19.01 19.13 -2.44
CA ILE A 64 19.47 20.47 -2.05
C ILE A 64 20.86 20.45 -1.41
N GLU A 65 21.17 19.45 -0.60
CA GLU A 65 22.52 19.27 -0.03
C GLU A 65 23.57 18.94 -1.09
N SER A 66 23.20 18.23 -2.15
CA SER A 66 24.11 17.86 -3.24
C SER A 66 24.24 18.91 -4.33
N ASP A 67 23.35 19.90 -4.32
CA ASP A 67 23.20 20.84 -5.42
C ASP A 67 24.23 21.97 -5.33
N VAL A 68 24.92 22.26 -6.44
CA VAL A 68 25.91 23.33 -6.50
C VAL A 68 25.19 24.61 -6.93
N PRO A 69 25.37 25.76 -6.24
CA PRO A 69 24.61 26.99 -6.49
C PRO A 69 24.78 27.63 -7.87
N THR A 70 25.55 27.05 -8.78
CA THR A 70 25.89 27.63 -10.08
C THR A 70 24.91 27.24 -11.20
N ASP A 71 24.11 26.19 -11.02
CA ASP A 71 23.23 25.68 -12.07
C ASP A 71 21.83 26.31 -12.00
N LYS A 72 21.36 26.83 -13.13
CA LYS A 72 19.98 27.34 -13.27
C LYS A 72 19.01 26.17 -13.34
N HIS A 73 18.24 25.96 -12.29
CA HIS A 73 17.24 24.90 -12.24
C HIS A 73 15.83 25.38 -12.59
N SER A 74 15.13 24.58 -13.40
CA SER A 74 13.70 24.73 -13.61
C SER A 74 12.93 23.99 -12.52
N PHE A 75 12.03 24.69 -11.82
CA PHE A 75 11.20 24.13 -10.75
C PHE A 75 10.42 22.91 -11.22
N TYR A 76 9.71 23.02 -12.34
CA TYR A 76 8.95 21.93 -12.94
C TYR A 76 9.81 20.67 -13.16
N VAL A 77 10.98 20.84 -13.80
CA VAL A 77 11.87 19.72 -14.15
C VAL A 77 12.44 19.06 -12.89
N THR A 78 12.83 19.88 -11.90
CA THR A 78 13.34 19.39 -10.62
C THR A 78 12.29 18.61 -9.86
N VAL A 79 11.08 19.15 -9.72
CA VAL A 79 9.96 18.46 -9.04
C VAL A 79 9.62 17.17 -9.77
N LYS A 80 9.49 17.18 -11.10
CA LYS A 80 9.23 15.98 -11.91
C LYS A 80 10.28 14.90 -11.66
N ARG A 81 11.56 15.24 -11.79
CA ARG A 81 12.66 14.29 -11.57
C ARG A 81 12.66 13.73 -10.15
N LEU A 82 12.43 14.57 -9.14
CA LEU A 82 12.40 14.12 -7.74
C LEU A 82 11.17 13.25 -7.43
N MET A 83 9.99 13.61 -7.94
CA MET A 83 8.77 12.83 -7.74
C MET A 83 8.83 11.48 -8.45
N GLU A 84 9.30 11.44 -9.71
CA GLU A 84 9.50 10.20 -10.47
C GLU A 84 10.55 9.31 -9.81
N LYS A 85 11.68 9.88 -9.37
CA LYS A 85 12.70 9.14 -8.62
C LYS A 85 12.18 8.62 -7.28
N THR A 86 11.37 9.40 -6.57
CA THR A 86 10.70 8.98 -5.34
C THR A 86 9.80 7.79 -5.63
N TYR A 87 8.89 7.94 -6.59
CA TYR A 87 7.99 6.87 -7.01
C TYR A 87 8.76 5.59 -7.40
N TYR A 88 9.76 5.72 -8.25
CA TYR A 88 10.63 4.62 -8.70
C TYR A 88 11.29 3.88 -7.53
N GLU A 89 11.96 4.60 -6.63
CA GLU A 89 12.69 3.97 -5.53
C GLU A 89 11.74 3.33 -4.50
N LEU A 90 10.53 3.90 -4.30
CA LEU A 90 9.57 3.31 -3.37
C LEU A 90 9.02 1.97 -3.86
N PHE A 91 8.85 1.78 -5.17
CA PHE A 91 8.22 0.58 -5.72
C PHE A 91 9.24 -0.39 -6.34
N GLU A 92 10.21 0.10 -7.12
CA GLU A 92 11.10 -0.76 -7.91
C GLU A 92 12.33 -1.21 -7.13
N VAL A 93 12.95 -0.33 -6.35
CA VAL A 93 14.09 -0.74 -5.49
C VAL A 93 13.62 -1.75 -4.44
N ARG A 94 12.38 -1.65 -3.97
CA ARG A 94 11.76 -2.70 -3.15
C ARG A 94 11.54 -3.99 -3.92
N ALA A 95 11.04 -3.92 -5.15
CA ALA A 95 10.86 -5.10 -5.99
C ALA A 95 12.20 -5.81 -6.26
N ILE A 96 13.30 -5.05 -6.44
CA ILE A 96 14.63 -5.57 -6.77
C ILE A 96 15.40 -6.05 -5.52
N MET A 97 15.38 -5.29 -4.40
CA MET A 97 16.11 -5.65 -3.18
C MET A 97 15.52 -6.86 -2.43
N ARG A 98 14.33 -7.34 -2.83
CA ARG A 98 13.70 -8.59 -2.36
C ARG A 98 14.44 -9.89 -2.77
N ARG A 99 15.63 -9.80 -3.37
CA ARG A 99 16.45 -10.97 -3.76
C ARG A 99 17.24 -11.65 -2.62
N ARG A 100 17.09 -11.25 -1.34
CA ARG A 100 17.67 -12.00 -0.21
C ARG A 100 16.57 -12.33 0.82
N LYS A 101 16.03 -13.55 0.69
CA LYS A 101 14.94 -14.20 1.46
C LYS A 101 13.52 -13.66 1.22
N LEU A 102 12.87 -14.33 0.26
CA LEU A 102 11.45 -14.74 0.23
C LEU A 102 10.40 -13.74 0.76
N ASP A 103 9.96 -12.81 -0.08
CA ASP A 103 8.60 -12.26 -0.03
C ASP A 103 7.94 -12.52 -1.39
N TYR A 104 7.24 -13.65 -1.50
CA TYR A 104 6.65 -14.20 -2.73
C TYR A 104 5.46 -13.39 -3.28
N VAL A 105 5.09 -12.27 -2.67
CA VAL A 105 3.97 -11.45 -3.15
C VAL A 105 4.36 -9.99 -2.95
N MET A 106 4.11 -9.10 -3.92
CA MET A 106 3.81 -7.70 -3.57
C MET A 106 2.92 -7.78 -2.32
N ALA A 107 3.35 -7.23 -1.17
CA ALA A 107 2.66 -7.53 0.09
C ALA A 107 1.16 -7.34 -0.17
N PRO A 108 0.27 -8.32 0.05
CA PRO A 108 -1.10 -8.28 -0.45
C PRO A 108 -1.83 -6.97 -0.09
N GLY A 109 -1.39 -6.30 0.99
CA GLY A 109 -1.70 -4.90 1.29
C GLY A 109 -1.45 -3.90 0.16
N ASP A 110 -0.28 -3.85 -0.49
CA ASP A 110 0.02 -2.86 -1.54
C ASP A 110 -0.93 -2.97 -2.75
N ARG A 111 -1.34 -4.20 -3.11
CA ARG A 111 -2.33 -4.44 -4.18
C ARG A 111 -3.75 -4.11 -3.71
N LEU A 112 -4.08 -4.46 -2.48
CA LEU A 112 -5.38 -4.21 -1.87
C LEU A 112 -5.61 -2.70 -1.62
N PHE A 113 -4.56 -1.94 -1.33
CA PHE A 113 -4.61 -0.50 -1.08
C PHE A 113 -4.30 0.34 -2.33
N LEU A 114 -4.09 -0.27 -3.50
CA LEU A 114 -3.82 0.43 -4.77
C LEU A 114 -2.76 1.55 -4.64
N ILE A 115 -1.75 1.34 -3.78
CA ILE A 115 -0.84 2.41 -3.34
C ILE A 115 -0.04 2.93 -4.53
N GLN A 116 0.39 2.03 -5.42
CA GLN A 116 1.13 2.39 -6.63
C GLN A 116 0.31 3.30 -7.54
N ALA A 117 -0.97 2.98 -7.78
CA ALA A 117 -1.86 3.80 -8.58
C ALA A 117 -2.12 5.15 -7.91
N GLY A 118 -2.32 5.17 -6.59
CA GLY A 118 -2.50 6.40 -5.82
C GLY A 118 -1.27 7.31 -5.89
N SER A 119 -0.06 6.77 -5.69
CA SER A 119 1.17 7.55 -5.81
C SER A 119 1.41 8.04 -7.25
N ALA A 120 1.14 7.22 -8.27
CA ALA A 120 1.24 7.65 -9.66
C ALA A 120 0.28 8.81 -9.98
N PHE A 121 -0.97 8.71 -9.50
CA PHE A 121 -1.95 9.79 -9.64
C PHE A 121 -1.50 11.06 -8.91
N LEU A 122 -0.92 10.92 -7.73
CA LEU A 122 -0.37 12.03 -6.96
C LEU A 122 0.75 12.75 -7.71
N VAL A 123 1.68 12.01 -8.31
CA VAL A 123 2.74 12.57 -9.15
C VAL A 123 2.12 13.33 -10.33
N LYS A 124 1.24 12.65 -11.09
CA LYS A 124 0.60 13.23 -12.28
C LYS A 124 -0.18 14.51 -11.98
N ASP A 125 -0.98 14.51 -10.91
CA ASP A 125 -1.80 15.66 -10.55
C ASP A 125 -0.96 16.80 -9.98
N THR A 126 0.08 16.50 -9.18
CA THR A 126 1.03 17.54 -8.75
C THR A 126 1.68 18.21 -9.95
N LEU A 127 2.22 17.43 -10.90
CA LEU A 127 2.85 17.94 -12.11
C LEU A 127 1.89 18.78 -12.95
N ARG A 128 0.63 18.35 -13.07
CA ARG A 128 -0.40 19.11 -13.77
C ARG A 128 -0.64 20.47 -13.12
N GLN A 129 -0.72 20.54 -11.80
CA GLN A 129 -0.99 21.78 -11.08
C GLN A 129 0.19 22.75 -11.09
N ILE A 130 1.42 22.25 -10.92
CA ILE A 130 2.62 23.11 -10.90
C ILE A 130 2.99 23.66 -12.29
N ARG A 131 2.55 23.01 -13.38
CA ARG A 131 2.82 23.45 -14.76
C ARG A 131 2.32 24.86 -15.04
N PHE A 132 1.19 25.24 -14.46
CA PHE A 132 0.57 26.54 -14.70
C PHE A 132 1.10 27.66 -13.81
N LEU A 133 2.07 27.36 -12.93
CA LEU A 133 2.66 28.36 -12.06
C LEU A 133 3.59 29.29 -12.84
N ARG A 134 3.31 30.60 -12.78
CA ARG A 134 4.16 31.61 -13.39
C ARG A 134 5.27 32.00 -12.43
N TYR A 135 6.51 31.91 -12.88
CA TYR A 135 7.67 32.37 -12.11
C TYR A 135 7.73 33.92 -12.14
N GLY A 136 8.04 34.55 -11.00
CA GLY A 136 8.12 36.02 -10.88
C GLY A 136 6.80 36.75 -10.59
N GLY A 137 5.71 36.04 -10.33
CA GLY A 137 4.42 36.60 -9.88
C GLY A 137 4.23 36.57 -8.36
N GLU A 138 2.97 36.60 -7.93
CA GLU A 138 2.60 36.33 -6.53
C GLU A 138 3.06 34.91 -6.12
N ARG A 139 3.47 34.75 -4.86
CA ARG A 139 3.90 33.46 -4.33
C ARG A 139 2.76 32.44 -4.48
N PRO A 140 3.00 31.29 -5.14
CA PRO A 140 1.97 30.28 -5.35
C PRO A 140 1.50 29.70 -4.02
N ARG A 141 0.19 29.44 -3.94
CA ARG A 141 -0.45 28.87 -2.75
C ARG A 141 -0.25 27.36 -2.71
N PHE A 142 0.96 26.91 -2.37
CA PHE A 142 1.31 25.49 -2.30
C PHE A 142 0.42 24.70 -1.33
N VAL A 143 -0.13 25.34 -0.29
CA VAL A 143 -1.13 24.73 0.61
C VAL A 143 -2.34 24.24 -0.18
N GLU A 144 -2.92 25.10 -1.02
CA GLU A 144 -4.14 24.82 -1.78
C GLU A 144 -3.89 23.75 -2.84
N ILE A 145 -2.74 23.84 -3.51
CA ILE A 145 -2.28 22.83 -4.49
C ILE A 145 -2.14 21.47 -3.81
N SER A 146 -1.41 21.41 -2.70
CA SER A 146 -1.17 20.17 -1.96
C SER A 146 -2.49 19.57 -1.46
N LYS A 147 -3.36 20.37 -0.85
CA LYS A 147 -4.71 19.92 -0.43
C LYS A 147 -5.49 19.36 -1.61
N THR A 148 -5.51 20.07 -2.74
CA THR A 148 -6.25 19.66 -3.93
C THR A 148 -5.73 18.34 -4.51
N VAL A 149 -4.40 18.18 -4.62
CA VAL A 149 -3.77 16.93 -5.10
C VAL A 149 -4.15 15.75 -4.20
N PHE A 150 -4.04 15.91 -2.88
CA PHE A 150 -4.34 14.81 -1.96
C PHE A 150 -5.84 14.51 -1.87
N GLN A 151 -6.71 15.53 -1.93
CA GLN A 151 -8.17 15.37 -1.90
C GLN A 151 -8.74 14.84 -3.22
N ASN A 152 -8.14 15.13 -4.37
CA ASN A 152 -8.64 14.63 -5.65
C ASN A 152 -8.17 13.20 -5.96
N ASN A 153 -7.31 12.63 -5.11
CA ASN A 153 -6.76 11.30 -5.34
C ASN A 153 -7.81 10.19 -5.07
N PRO A 154 -8.27 9.47 -6.11
CA PRO A 154 -9.33 8.48 -5.96
C PRO A 154 -8.90 7.25 -5.16
N CYS A 155 -7.60 6.93 -5.15
CA CYS A 155 -7.06 5.78 -4.43
C CYS A 155 -6.88 6.07 -2.93
N PHE A 156 -6.60 7.33 -2.58
CA PHE A 156 -6.37 7.71 -1.19
C PHE A 156 -7.62 8.18 -0.46
N ASN A 157 -8.63 8.66 -1.18
CA ASN A 157 -9.94 8.96 -0.61
C ASN A 157 -10.85 7.74 -0.47
N ARG A 158 -10.45 6.57 -1.00
CA ARG A 158 -11.25 5.35 -0.95
C ARG A 158 -10.52 4.21 -0.26
N VAL A 159 -11.10 3.73 0.84
CA VAL A 159 -10.76 2.46 1.47
C VAL A 159 -11.04 1.33 0.48
N PHE A 160 -9.98 0.56 0.16
CA PHE A 160 -10.00 -0.52 -0.85
C PHE A 160 -10.45 -0.08 -2.26
N GLY A 161 -10.35 1.22 -2.58
CA GLY A 161 -10.80 1.75 -3.88
C GLY A 161 -12.32 1.83 -4.07
N ILE A 162 -13.11 1.30 -3.12
CA ILE A 162 -14.57 1.20 -3.22
C ILE A 162 -15.25 2.16 -2.24
N PHE A 163 -14.85 2.18 -0.97
CA PHE A 163 -15.58 2.89 0.07
C PHE A 163 -14.96 4.26 0.38
N PRO A 164 -15.70 5.36 0.31
CA PRO A 164 -15.17 6.69 0.64
C PRO A 164 -14.74 6.74 2.12
N ALA A 165 -13.51 7.21 2.36
CA ALA A 165 -12.89 7.23 3.69
C ALA A 165 -13.56 8.24 4.65
N ALA A 166 -14.04 9.37 4.12
CA ALA A 166 -14.70 10.42 4.92
C ALA A 166 -15.95 9.91 5.68
N PRO A 167 -16.98 9.35 5.03
CA PRO A 167 -18.16 8.85 5.75
C PRO A 167 -17.85 7.65 6.64
N LEU A 168 -16.83 6.84 6.30
CA LEU A 168 -16.36 5.79 7.22
C LEU A 168 -15.76 6.39 8.49
N ASN A 169 -14.96 7.45 8.39
CA ASN A 169 -14.44 8.16 9.56
C ASN A 169 -15.57 8.73 10.42
N ASP A 170 -16.56 9.39 9.80
CA ASP A 170 -17.72 9.95 10.50
C ASP A 170 -18.54 8.87 11.21
N MET A 171 -18.82 7.75 10.52
CA MET A 171 -19.52 6.61 11.09
C MET A 171 -18.76 6.01 12.30
N LEU A 172 -17.43 5.87 12.18
CA LEU A 172 -16.59 5.34 13.26
C LEU A 172 -16.54 6.28 14.46
N ASN A 173 -16.64 7.59 14.26
CA ASN A 173 -16.69 8.58 15.35
C ASN A 173 -18.02 8.54 16.12
N VAL A 174 -19.12 8.11 15.49
CA VAL A 174 -20.44 7.95 16.14
C VAL A 174 -20.58 6.59 16.85
N LEU A 175 -19.80 5.58 16.46
CA LEU A 175 -19.89 4.21 16.97
C LEU A 175 -19.82 4.07 18.51
N PRO A 176 -18.95 4.79 19.25
CA PRO A 176 -18.95 4.74 20.72
C PRO A 176 -20.32 5.11 21.32
N GLY A 177 -20.97 6.15 20.79
CA GLY A 177 -22.32 6.55 21.21
C GLY A 177 -23.35 5.44 20.97
N LEU A 178 -23.25 4.75 19.84
CA LEU A 178 -24.13 3.62 19.51
C LEU A 178 -23.95 2.45 20.50
N PHE A 179 -22.72 2.19 20.97
CA PHE A 179 -22.48 1.15 21.99
C PHE A 179 -23.08 1.49 23.36
N ILE A 180 -23.05 2.76 23.77
CA ILE A 180 -23.70 3.20 25.01
C ILE A 180 -25.22 3.01 24.89
N VAL A 181 -25.82 3.51 23.80
CA VAL A 181 -27.26 3.39 23.56
C VAL A 181 -27.68 1.91 23.47
N GLY A 182 -26.93 1.08 22.74
CA GLY A 182 -27.16 -0.34 22.64
C GLY A 182 -27.05 -1.07 23.99
N GLY A 183 -26.07 -0.70 24.82
CA GLY A 183 -25.91 -1.22 26.18
C GLY A 183 -27.10 -0.87 27.09
N ILE A 184 -27.51 0.40 27.11
CA ILE A 184 -28.67 0.88 27.89
C ILE A 184 -29.94 0.17 27.43
N PHE A 185 -30.15 0.08 26.11
CA PHE A 185 -31.30 -0.62 25.53
C PHE A 185 -31.33 -2.11 25.91
N GLY A 186 -30.16 -2.78 25.94
CA GLY A 186 -30.03 -4.16 26.40
C GLY A 186 -30.49 -4.34 27.85
N THR A 187 -30.15 -3.41 28.75
CA THR A 187 -30.63 -3.45 30.13
C THR A 187 -32.15 -3.25 30.21
N PHE A 188 -32.70 -2.28 29.48
CA PHE A 188 -34.16 -2.05 29.46
C PHE A 188 -34.93 -3.28 28.97
N MET A 189 -34.51 -3.90 27.87
CA MET A 189 -35.11 -5.12 27.33
C MET A 189 -35.03 -6.29 28.32
N GLY A 190 -33.91 -6.37 29.05
CA GLY A 190 -33.71 -7.31 30.13
C GLY A 190 -34.71 -7.20 31.26
N ILE A 191 -34.90 -5.98 31.76
CA ILE A 191 -35.87 -5.66 32.82
C ILE A 191 -37.30 -5.91 32.35
N MET A 192 -37.65 -5.45 31.14
CA MET A 192 -38.99 -5.66 30.56
C MET A 192 -39.36 -7.14 30.43
N LYS A 193 -38.38 -8.02 30.19
CA LYS A 193 -38.62 -9.47 30.14
C LYS A 193 -38.69 -10.11 31.53
N ALA A 194 -38.03 -9.53 32.53
CA ALA A 194 -37.96 -10.07 33.87
C ALA A 194 -39.16 -9.65 34.75
N LEU A 195 -39.71 -8.44 34.55
CA LEU A 195 -40.84 -7.92 35.33
C LEU A 195 -42.12 -8.81 35.28
N PRO A 196 -42.55 -9.34 34.12
CA PRO A 196 -43.75 -10.20 34.06
C PRO A 196 -43.58 -11.53 34.80
N GLU A 197 -42.35 -11.95 35.11
CA GLU A 197 -42.12 -13.17 35.88
C GLU A 197 -42.37 -12.94 37.37
N LEU A 198 -42.18 -11.71 37.85
CA LEU A 198 -42.51 -11.33 39.23
C LEU A 198 -44.02 -11.34 39.49
N THR A 199 -44.85 -11.08 38.47
CA THR A 199 -46.31 -11.18 38.60
C THR A 199 -46.82 -12.60 38.80
N GLY A 200 -46.00 -13.63 38.56
CA GLY A 200 -46.35 -15.04 38.80
C GLY A 200 -46.02 -15.55 40.21
N MET A 201 -45.69 -14.66 41.14
CA MET A 201 -45.25 -15.03 42.49
C MET A 201 -46.45 -15.35 43.41
N ASP A 202 -46.45 -16.55 44.00
CA ASP A 202 -47.45 -16.98 44.99
C ASP A 202 -46.85 -16.93 46.39
N LEU A 203 -47.30 -15.98 47.21
CA LEU A 203 -46.81 -15.76 48.57
C LEU A 203 -47.17 -16.92 49.53
N THR A 204 -48.08 -17.81 49.13
CA THR A 204 -48.43 -18.99 49.92
C THR A 204 -47.40 -20.11 49.79
N ASN A 205 -46.59 -20.10 48.72
CA ASN A 205 -45.56 -21.09 48.45
C ASN A 205 -44.17 -20.45 48.39
N THR A 206 -43.48 -20.50 49.53
CA THR A 206 -42.16 -19.87 49.72
C THR A 206 -41.08 -20.44 48.80
N GLU A 207 -41.16 -21.73 48.45
CA GLU A 207 -40.18 -22.38 47.57
C GLU A 207 -40.29 -21.89 46.13
N VAL A 208 -41.52 -21.80 45.60
CA VAL A 208 -41.78 -21.29 44.23
C VAL A 208 -41.40 -19.81 44.12
N THR A 209 -41.74 -19.02 45.14
CA THR A 209 -41.37 -17.61 45.22
C THR A 209 -39.85 -17.41 45.18
N LYS A 210 -39.09 -18.23 45.93
CA LYS A 210 -37.62 -18.17 45.92
C LYS A 210 -37.05 -18.48 44.53
N ALA A 211 -37.55 -19.54 43.88
CA ALA A 211 -37.09 -19.92 42.53
C ALA A 211 -37.37 -18.80 41.50
N THR A 212 -38.55 -18.18 41.55
CA THR A 212 -38.89 -17.05 40.68
C THR A 212 -38.00 -15.82 40.94
N MET A 213 -37.70 -15.53 42.21
CA MET A 213 -36.81 -14.43 42.58
C MET A 213 -35.37 -14.66 42.09
N ASP A 214 -34.82 -15.86 42.28
CA ASP A 214 -33.47 -16.21 41.81
C ASP A 214 -33.37 -16.11 40.28
N GLY A 215 -34.43 -16.54 39.57
CA GLY A 215 -34.56 -16.39 38.12
C GLY A 215 -34.59 -14.92 37.68
N PHE A 216 -35.36 -14.07 38.37
CA PHE A 216 -35.42 -12.64 38.13
C PHE A 216 -34.04 -11.98 38.32
N LEU A 217 -33.38 -12.22 39.46
CA LEU A 217 -32.07 -11.64 39.78
C LEU A 217 -30.99 -12.06 38.78
N THR A 218 -30.99 -13.31 38.34
CA THR A 218 -30.05 -13.82 37.32
C THR A 218 -30.26 -13.14 35.96
N ARG A 219 -31.51 -12.87 35.59
CA ARG A 219 -31.82 -12.17 34.33
C ARG A 219 -31.49 -10.70 34.41
N LEU A 220 -31.74 -10.07 35.55
CA LEU A 220 -31.39 -8.68 35.81
C LEU A 220 -29.87 -8.51 35.77
N SER A 221 -29.11 -9.37 36.45
CA SER A 221 -27.64 -9.32 36.48
C SER A 221 -27.03 -9.49 35.08
N PHE A 222 -27.53 -10.45 34.29
CA PHE A 222 -27.12 -10.60 32.89
C PHE A 222 -27.39 -9.34 32.06
N SER A 223 -28.53 -8.68 32.31
CA SER A 223 -28.94 -7.47 31.58
C SER A 223 -28.13 -6.24 31.99
N MET A 224 -27.66 -6.18 33.24
CA MET A 224 -26.70 -5.18 33.70
C MET A 224 -25.29 -5.45 33.13
N ALA A 225 -24.89 -6.71 33.01
CA ALA A 225 -23.61 -7.05 32.36
C ALA A 225 -23.56 -6.57 30.90
N ALA A 226 -24.68 -6.65 30.16
CA ALA A 226 -24.75 -6.15 28.79
C ALA A 226 -24.50 -4.63 28.69
N SER A 227 -25.00 -3.80 29.61
CA SER A 227 -24.68 -2.36 29.59
C SER A 227 -23.25 -2.07 30.02
N ALA A 228 -22.72 -2.79 31.01
CA ALA A 228 -21.31 -2.67 31.39
C ALA A 228 -20.38 -2.98 30.20
N VAL A 229 -20.68 -4.02 29.42
CA VAL A 229 -19.96 -4.35 28.18
C VAL A 229 -20.10 -3.23 27.14
N GLY A 230 -21.32 -2.71 26.90
CA GLY A 230 -21.53 -1.61 25.96
C GLY A 230 -20.74 -0.35 26.31
N ILE A 231 -20.72 0.04 27.58
CA ILE A 231 -19.94 1.17 28.09
C ILE A 231 -18.44 0.90 27.92
N PHE A 232 -17.96 -0.29 28.28
CA PHE A 232 -16.56 -0.66 28.13
C PHE A 232 -16.10 -0.59 26.66
N LEU A 233 -16.86 -1.18 25.73
CA LEU A 233 -16.56 -1.13 24.29
C LEU A 233 -16.56 0.31 23.76
N SER A 234 -17.47 1.17 24.24
CA SER A 234 -17.49 2.60 23.91
C SER A 234 -16.21 3.31 24.34
N VAL A 235 -15.74 3.05 25.57
CA VAL A 235 -14.49 3.67 26.09
C VAL A 235 -13.30 3.23 25.24
N VAL A 236 -13.17 1.93 24.95
CA VAL A 236 -12.08 1.40 24.12
C VAL A 236 -12.14 1.98 22.71
N MET A 237 -13.32 2.05 22.10
CA MET A 237 -13.50 2.63 20.76
C MET A 237 -13.16 4.12 20.73
N THR A 238 -13.54 4.88 21.77
CA THR A 238 -13.16 6.29 21.92
C THR A 238 -11.65 6.47 22.00
N MET A 239 -10.95 5.61 22.77
CA MET A 239 -9.49 5.61 22.82
C MET A 239 -8.88 5.31 21.44
N LEU A 240 -9.38 4.30 20.73
CA LEU A 240 -8.92 3.96 19.39
C LEU A 240 -9.15 5.11 18.40
N ASN A 241 -10.30 5.78 18.44
CA ASN A 241 -10.58 6.93 17.58
C ASN A 241 -9.61 8.09 17.85
N THR A 242 -9.26 8.31 19.12
CA THR A 242 -8.31 9.36 19.53
C THR A 242 -6.89 9.05 19.09
N PHE A 243 -6.40 7.83 19.32
CA PHE A 243 -5.03 7.44 18.95
C PHE A 243 -4.85 7.30 17.44
N LEU A 244 -5.86 6.77 16.75
CA LEU A 244 -5.83 6.51 15.31
C LEU A 244 -6.58 7.61 14.55
N ASN A 245 -6.25 8.88 14.79
CA ASN A 245 -6.89 10.00 14.09
C ASN A 245 -6.28 10.23 12.69
N PRO A 246 -6.99 9.89 11.59
CA PRO A 246 -6.47 10.04 10.23
C PRO A 246 -6.31 11.51 9.80
N GLU A 247 -7.15 12.42 10.30
CA GLU A 247 -7.13 13.84 9.90
C GLU A 247 -5.84 14.52 10.33
N ARG A 248 -5.36 14.20 11.54
CA ARG A 248 -4.09 14.72 12.05
C ARG A 248 -2.93 14.34 11.13
N ILE A 249 -2.87 13.07 10.73
CA ILE A 249 -1.83 12.60 9.82
C ILE A 249 -1.97 13.28 8.46
N PHE A 250 -3.19 13.36 7.93
CA PHE A 250 -3.45 14.01 6.65
C PHE A 250 -2.96 15.47 6.62
N VAL A 251 -3.24 16.26 7.66
CA VAL A 251 -2.74 17.64 7.78
C VAL A 251 -1.21 17.66 7.83
N GLU A 252 -0.58 16.75 8.57
CA GLU A 252 0.89 16.63 8.58
C GLU A 252 1.45 16.31 7.17
N VAL A 253 0.81 15.39 6.43
CA VAL A 253 1.22 15.04 5.06
C VAL A 253 1.16 16.26 4.14
N VAL A 254 0.03 16.98 4.17
CA VAL A 254 -0.19 18.17 3.34
C VAL A 254 0.86 19.24 3.66
N ASN A 255 1.07 19.55 4.93
CA ASN A 255 2.05 20.56 5.34
C ASN A 255 3.48 20.15 4.96
N ARG A 256 3.86 18.89 5.19
CA ARG A 256 5.18 18.37 4.81
C ARG A 256 5.41 18.45 3.29
N PHE A 257 4.40 18.11 2.51
CA PHE A 257 4.46 18.17 1.05
C PHE A 257 4.53 19.62 0.56
N GLU A 258 3.72 20.51 1.13
CA GLU A 258 3.76 21.95 0.88
C GLU A 258 5.14 22.52 1.14
N TYR A 259 5.70 22.30 2.34
CA TYR A 259 7.04 22.80 2.68
C TYR A 259 8.10 22.28 1.72
N SER A 260 7.98 21.03 1.26
CA SER A 260 8.90 20.46 0.28
C SER A 260 8.82 21.17 -1.08
N LEU A 261 7.60 21.49 -1.54
CA LEU A 261 7.39 22.23 -2.79
C LEU A 261 7.85 23.68 -2.67
N GLU A 262 7.55 24.34 -1.55
CA GLU A 262 7.98 25.72 -1.31
C GLU A 262 9.50 25.83 -1.28
N PHE A 263 10.17 24.90 -0.60
CA PHE A 263 11.62 24.95 -0.49
C PHE A 263 12.29 24.70 -1.85
N LEU A 264 11.74 23.80 -2.68
CA LEU A 264 12.16 23.64 -4.07
C LEU A 264 11.90 24.89 -4.91
N TRP A 265 10.77 25.56 -4.70
CA TRP A 265 10.42 26.79 -5.42
C TRP A 265 11.43 27.92 -5.13
N GLN A 266 11.79 28.11 -3.87
CA GLN A 266 12.78 29.11 -3.46
C GLN A 266 14.18 28.81 -4.01
N ARG A 267 14.50 27.54 -4.27
CA ARG A 267 15.81 27.11 -4.75
C ARG A 267 15.97 27.21 -6.27
N CYS A 268 14.87 27.13 -7.04
CA CYS A 268 14.89 27.16 -8.49
C CYS A 268 14.81 28.59 -9.03
N ASP A 269 15.33 28.84 -10.24
CA ASP A 269 15.38 30.20 -10.82
C ASP A 269 14.29 30.47 -11.85
N MET A 270 13.68 29.41 -12.39
CA MET A 270 12.69 29.48 -13.46
C MET A 270 11.68 28.33 -13.34
N ASN A 271 10.53 28.47 -14.00
CA ASN A 271 9.54 27.37 -14.13
C ASN A 271 9.26 27.00 -15.59
N THR A 272 10.13 27.40 -16.50
CA THR A 272 9.99 27.05 -17.92
C THR A 272 10.51 25.63 -18.17
N VAL A 273 9.81 24.88 -19.02
CA VAL A 273 10.29 23.60 -19.51
C VAL A 273 11.32 23.91 -20.60
N PRO A 274 12.61 23.55 -20.44
CA PRO A 274 13.59 23.80 -21.48
C PRO A 274 13.29 22.89 -22.68
N GLU A 275 13.25 23.46 -23.89
CA GLU A 275 12.89 22.74 -25.13
C GLU A 275 13.99 21.75 -25.57
N ASP A 276 15.24 21.97 -25.13
CA ASP A 276 16.44 21.27 -25.60
C ASP A 276 16.92 20.12 -24.69
N ILE A 277 16.09 19.55 -23.82
CA ILE A 277 16.52 18.38 -23.02
C ILE A 277 16.30 17.09 -23.83
N PRO A 278 17.35 16.44 -24.35
CA PRO A 278 17.20 15.16 -25.02
C PRO A 278 16.56 14.13 -24.06
N HIS A 279 15.52 13.44 -24.53
CA HIS A 279 14.71 12.45 -23.80
C HIS A 279 13.70 12.99 -22.76
N PHE A 280 13.49 14.31 -22.64
CA PHE A 280 12.42 14.83 -21.79
C PHE A 280 11.09 14.85 -22.56
N ASP A 281 10.25 13.84 -22.32
CA ASP A 281 8.87 13.86 -22.81
C ASP A 281 7.95 14.41 -21.71
N GLU A 282 7.30 15.55 -22.00
CA GLU A 282 6.39 16.25 -21.10
C GLU A 282 5.10 15.45 -20.84
N ASN A 283 4.58 14.75 -21.84
CA ASN A 283 3.29 14.07 -21.78
C ASN A 283 3.40 12.61 -21.35
N ARG A 284 4.63 12.13 -21.15
CA ARG A 284 4.90 10.77 -20.73
C ARG A 284 4.24 10.46 -19.41
N ASP A 285 3.45 9.39 -19.37
CA ASP A 285 2.83 8.96 -18.12
C ASP A 285 3.92 8.42 -17.18
N ALA A 286 3.84 8.74 -15.89
CA ALA A 286 4.79 8.27 -14.88
C ALA A 286 4.86 6.74 -14.83
N ILE A 287 3.76 6.06 -15.19
CA ILE A 287 3.70 4.60 -15.29
C ILE A 287 4.50 4.09 -16.50
N GLU A 288 4.42 4.77 -17.64
CA GLU A 288 5.13 4.41 -18.87
C GLU A 288 6.63 4.71 -18.77
N ALA A 289 6.98 5.86 -18.17
CA ALA A 289 8.36 6.16 -17.79
C ALA A 289 8.93 5.07 -16.86
N LEU A 290 8.13 4.54 -15.93
CA LEU A 290 8.53 3.44 -15.06
C LEU A 290 8.69 2.13 -15.82
N ALA A 291 7.76 1.78 -16.70
CA ALA A 291 7.86 0.57 -17.51
C ALA A 291 9.12 0.58 -18.38
N GLU A 292 9.43 1.69 -19.05
CA GLU A 292 10.62 1.77 -19.89
C GLU A 292 11.92 1.83 -19.08
N TYR A 293 11.98 2.58 -17.98
CA TYR A 293 13.18 2.62 -17.13
C TYR A 293 13.45 1.24 -16.51
N SER A 294 12.42 0.54 -16.04
CA SER A 294 12.57 -0.82 -15.50
C SER A 294 13.11 -1.79 -16.54
N VAL A 295 12.61 -1.72 -17.78
CA VAL A 295 13.11 -2.49 -18.93
C VAL A 295 14.56 -2.09 -19.27
N ALA A 296 14.87 -0.80 -19.34
CA ALA A 296 16.23 -0.31 -19.63
C ALA A 296 17.24 -0.76 -18.58
N GLN A 297 16.85 -0.73 -17.29
CA GLN A 297 17.68 -1.21 -16.20
C GLN A 297 17.86 -2.73 -16.25
N GLU A 298 16.84 -3.49 -16.63
CA GLU A 298 16.94 -4.93 -16.81
C GLU A 298 17.85 -5.30 -17.99
N ILE A 299 17.75 -4.57 -19.11
CA ILE A 299 18.66 -4.70 -20.26
C ILE A 299 20.10 -4.39 -19.83
N ALA A 300 20.33 -3.30 -19.08
CA ALA A 300 21.67 -2.95 -18.59
C ALA A 300 22.24 -4.01 -17.66
N LYS A 301 21.42 -4.56 -16.74
CA LYS A 301 21.82 -5.69 -15.88
C LYS A 301 22.12 -6.94 -16.69
N HIS A 302 21.35 -7.21 -17.74
CA HIS A 302 21.59 -8.34 -18.63
C HIS A 302 22.92 -8.17 -19.36
N HIS A 303 23.20 -6.99 -19.90
CA HIS A 303 24.49 -6.65 -20.51
C HIS A 303 25.66 -6.91 -19.55
N GLN A 304 25.58 -6.42 -18.32
CA GLN A 304 26.61 -6.67 -17.29
C GLN A 304 26.80 -8.15 -16.95
N ARG A 305 25.74 -8.97 -17.03
CA ARG A 305 25.84 -10.42 -16.80
C ARG A 305 26.50 -11.12 -17.98
N VAL A 306 26.15 -10.72 -19.21
CA VAL A 306 26.76 -11.27 -20.44
C VAL A 306 28.25 -10.94 -20.45
N GLU A 307 28.61 -9.68 -20.17
CA GLU A 307 29.99 -9.20 -20.11
C GLU A 307 30.83 -10.03 -19.12
N LYS A 308 30.32 -10.26 -17.90
CA LYS A 308 30.97 -11.12 -16.90
C LYS A 308 31.12 -12.58 -17.35
N LEU A 309 30.18 -13.11 -18.13
CA LEU A 309 30.25 -14.47 -18.68
C LEU A 309 31.26 -14.58 -19.83
N THR A 310 31.44 -13.51 -20.62
CA THR A 310 32.48 -13.44 -21.65
C THR A 310 33.88 -13.27 -21.05
N GLU A 311 34.03 -12.48 -19.98
CA GLU A 311 35.30 -12.31 -19.28
C GLU A 311 35.76 -13.57 -18.53
N THR A 312 34.84 -14.45 -18.11
CA THR A 312 35.18 -15.70 -17.42
C THR A 312 35.50 -16.87 -18.37
N LYS A 313 35.43 -16.67 -19.69
CA LYS A 313 35.74 -17.69 -20.70
C LYS A 313 37.20 -17.88 -21.16
N PRO A 314 38.26 -17.16 -20.71
CA PRO A 314 39.63 -17.56 -21.05
C PRO A 314 40.11 -18.78 -20.25
N VAL A 315 39.25 -19.41 -19.43
CA VAL A 315 39.58 -20.69 -18.76
C VAL A 315 39.53 -21.87 -19.74
N SER A 316 38.77 -21.78 -20.85
CA SER A 316 38.77 -22.83 -21.87
C SER A 316 40.14 -22.99 -22.53
N ASP A 317 40.80 -21.87 -22.83
CA ASP A 317 42.12 -21.89 -23.47
C ASP A 317 43.21 -22.26 -22.47
N ALA A 318 43.12 -21.81 -21.21
CA ALA A 318 44.03 -22.23 -20.16
C ALA A 318 43.89 -23.72 -19.81
N VAL A 319 42.67 -24.27 -19.81
CA VAL A 319 42.41 -25.70 -19.59
C VAL A 319 42.86 -26.52 -20.81
N HIS A 320 42.66 -26.04 -22.04
CA HIS A 320 43.19 -26.69 -23.23
C HIS A 320 44.73 -26.66 -23.28
N GLN A 321 45.36 -25.55 -22.92
CA GLN A 321 46.82 -25.47 -22.80
C GLN A 321 47.35 -26.36 -21.69
N THR A 322 46.69 -26.39 -20.53
CA THR A 322 47.08 -27.27 -19.41
C THR A 322 46.91 -28.74 -19.77
N ALA A 323 45.83 -29.10 -20.47
CA ALA A 323 45.59 -30.47 -20.95
C ALA A 323 46.60 -30.88 -22.03
N GLN A 324 46.92 -29.98 -22.98
CA GLN A 324 47.99 -30.22 -23.95
C GLN A 324 49.35 -30.40 -23.28
N GLN A 325 49.66 -29.57 -22.28
CA GLN A 325 50.93 -29.66 -21.56
C GLN A 325 51.03 -30.93 -20.70
N MET A 326 49.93 -31.37 -20.08
CA MET A 326 49.87 -32.66 -19.40
C MET A 326 50.00 -33.84 -20.38
N MET A 327 49.41 -33.77 -21.58
CA MET A 327 49.61 -34.80 -22.61
C MET A 327 51.07 -34.85 -23.07
N LEU A 328 51.69 -33.71 -23.36
CA LEU A 328 53.10 -33.64 -23.76
C LEU A 328 54.03 -34.19 -22.67
N ASN A 329 53.81 -33.83 -21.41
CA ASN A 329 54.59 -34.35 -20.29
C ASN A 329 54.37 -35.86 -20.09
N LYS A 330 53.14 -36.36 -20.28
CA LYS A 330 52.83 -37.79 -20.20
C LYS A 330 53.48 -38.58 -21.35
N MET A 331 53.54 -38.01 -22.56
CA MET A 331 54.25 -38.60 -23.70
C MET A 331 55.78 -38.60 -23.47
N ALA A 332 56.34 -37.53 -22.92
CA ALA A 332 57.77 -37.48 -22.58
C ALA A 332 58.16 -38.52 -21.50
N ALA A 333 57.29 -38.75 -20.51
CA ALA A 333 57.55 -39.70 -19.43
C ALA A 333 57.39 -41.18 -19.85
N SER A 334 56.61 -41.49 -20.89
CA SER A 334 56.34 -42.89 -21.28
C SER A 334 57.38 -43.50 -22.22
N GLY A 335 58.41 -42.77 -22.64
CA GLY A 335 59.46 -43.29 -23.53
C GLY A 335 58.94 -43.85 -24.86
N ALA A 336 57.72 -43.49 -25.26
CA ALA A 336 57.09 -43.98 -26.47
C ALA A 336 57.63 -43.19 -27.66
N THR A 337 58.52 -43.81 -28.41
CA THR A 337 58.99 -43.32 -29.71
C THR A 337 57.81 -43.25 -30.68
N LEU A 338 57.53 -42.05 -31.18
CA LEU A 338 56.48 -41.83 -32.18
C LEU A 338 56.73 -42.72 -33.41
N PRO A 339 55.71 -43.42 -33.92
CA PRO A 339 55.80 -44.05 -35.23
C PRO A 339 55.98 -42.95 -36.29
N LYS A 340 57.00 -43.08 -37.13
CA LYS A 340 57.22 -42.25 -38.33
C LYS A 340 55.99 -42.35 -39.22
N SER A 341 55.05 -41.42 -39.06
CA SER A 341 53.91 -41.28 -39.96
C SER A 341 54.37 -40.54 -41.20
N GLY A 342 54.21 -41.20 -42.35
CA GLY A 342 54.53 -40.66 -43.66
C GLY A 342 53.69 -39.41 -43.92
N VAL A 343 54.38 -38.37 -44.39
CA VAL A 343 53.78 -37.11 -44.86
C VAL A 343 52.89 -37.42 -46.07
N PRO A 344 51.57 -37.22 -45.99
CA PRO A 344 50.72 -37.20 -47.17
C PRO A 344 50.93 -35.86 -47.88
N THR A 345 51.33 -35.92 -49.14
CA THR A 345 51.41 -34.76 -50.03
C THR A 345 50.04 -34.09 -50.15
N PRO A 346 49.96 -32.74 -50.09
CA PRO A 346 48.70 -32.02 -50.20
C PRO A 346 48.13 -32.13 -51.62
N PRO A 347 46.80 -32.25 -51.79
CA PRO A 347 46.16 -32.23 -53.09
C PRO A 347 46.26 -30.83 -53.73
N PRO A 348 46.32 -30.75 -55.08
CA PRO A 348 46.44 -29.48 -55.79
C PRO A 348 45.19 -28.59 -55.61
N PRO A 349 45.37 -27.27 -55.72
CA PRO A 349 44.28 -26.31 -55.52
C PRO A 349 43.19 -26.48 -56.59
N LYS A 350 41.94 -26.63 -56.13
CA LYS A 350 40.76 -26.54 -57.01
C LYS A 350 40.66 -25.10 -57.54
N ARG A 351 40.59 -24.97 -58.87
CA ARG A 351 40.17 -23.74 -59.55
C ARG A 351 38.70 -23.48 -59.21
N ASP A 352 38.43 -22.31 -58.63
CA ASP A 352 37.09 -21.75 -58.57
C ASP A 352 36.79 -21.09 -59.91
N ASP A 353 36.06 -21.80 -60.76
CA ASP A 353 35.38 -21.23 -61.91
C ASP A 353 34.10 -20.54 -61.40
N GLY A 354 34.02 -19.23 -61.65
CA GLY A 354 32.87 -18.43 -61.30
C GLY A 354 31.62 -18.80 -62.10
N THR A 355 30.46 -18.60 -61.49
CA THR A 355 29.14 -18.30 -62.09
C THR A 355 28.22 -18.06 -60.88
N GLY A 356 27.61 -16.89 -60.69
CA GLY A 356 26.60 -16.29 -61.55
C GLY A 356 25.25 -16.43 -60.82
N GLY A 357 24.66 -15.31 -60.39
CA GLY A 357 23.40 -15.34 -59.65
C GLY A 357 22.90 -13.97 -59.20
N GLN A 358 22.63 -13.09 -60.16
CA GLN A 358 21.66 -12.00 -60.03
C GLN A 358 20.24 -12.57 -60.14
N ALA A 359 19.36 -12.16 -59.24
CA ALA A 359 17.89 -12.01 -59.36
C ALA A 359 17.33 -11.95 -57.92
N ALA A 360 16.39 -11.11 -57.52
CA ALA A 360 15.70 -9.96 -58.10
C ALA A 360 15.14 -9.17 -56.91
#